data_AF-A0A0T6A6P6-F1
#
_entry.id   AF-A0A0T6A6P6-F1
#
_cell.length_a   1.000
_cell.length_b   1.000
_cell.length_c   1.000
_cell.angle_alpha   90.00
_cell.angle_beta   90.00
_cell.angle_gamma   90.00
#
_symmetry.space_group_name_H-M   'P 1'
#
loop_
_entity.id
_entity.type
_entity.pdbx_description
1 polymer ?
#
loop_
_entity_poly.entity_id
_entity_poly.type
_entity_poly.pdbx_seq_one_letter_code
_entity_poly.pdbx_strand_id
1 'polypeptide(L)'
;MVEIIEKSIPFRVSPEENCPILLAQLPNQLRHQRFLYQVADPDQKWVMVRPILEMVASREGHFNRTKFLAFPEGSIPFRYKDEIVQLIDGRFPFNSVVILGFEHIPFRQYWQLLTEYRTFNEEAYELVLNQRAAEAEDRPVNWCMIVVKDDTGRLHCYLEAKTHPFFGEEFLDEPRDLYRGRHIYLFRSTFIPFNFIVLICLDYIYRDLHSSNITTIIQRANQMFLKERQHLDLLFVIQSNPKPEHKVFQDVVSGFYAERLIFTPGVKNAISIFLNSSGESVIQGLKSDAGTFGHSAIVIHKDHRLPLTSVAQYRTDDFNGEPVSRLRFGRETRLYFLDLSLFHQRDPRTSRLSIKILSIFCWDEGKWRRLEGEEIISGVRSSHELEP
;
A
#
# COMPACT_ATOMS: atom_id res chain seq x y z
N MET A 1 -15.84 16.46 1.85
CA MET A 1 -14.41 16.42 2.20
C MET A 1 -14.18 15.14 3.00
N VAL A 2 -13.10 14.42 2.73
CA VAL A 2 -12.77 13.21 3.49
C VAL A 2 -12.39 13.56 4.94
N GLU A 3 -12.80 12.73 5.89
CA GLU A 3 -12.44 12.87 7.30
C GLU A 3 -11.19 12.04 7.62
N ILE A 4 -10.24 12.58 8.39
CA ILE A 4 -9.12 11.78 8.91
C ILE A 4 -9.51 11.27 10.29
N ILE A 5 -9.68 9.95 10.42
CA ILE A 5 -9.94 9.28 11.69
C ILE A 5 -8.60 8.82 12.29
N GLU A 6 -8.27 9.32 13.47
CA GLU A 6 -7.06 8.90 14.17
C GLU A 6 -7.28 7.60 14.95
N LYS A 7 -6.38 6.64 14.77
CA LYS A 7 -6.40 5.36 15.48
C LYS A 7 -5.11 5.17 16.25
N SER A 8 -5.19 5.19 17.58
CA SER A 8 -4.08 4.78 18.43
C SER A 8 -4.01 3.26 18.45
N ILE A 9 -2.86 2.69 18.05
CA ILE A 9 -2.64 1.24 17.96
C ILE A 9 -1.45 0.80 18.80
N PRO A 10 -1.44 -0.45 19.34
CA PRO A 10 -0.36 -0.96 20.18
C PRO A 10 0.73 -1.58 19.29
N PHE A 11 1.31 -0.74 18.44
CA PHE A 11 2.32 -1.13 17.46
C PHE A 11 3.67 -0.51 17.83
N ARG A 12 4.77 -1.26 17.73
CA ARG A 12 6.12 -0.83 18.10
C ARG A 12 7.10 -1.00 16.94
N VAL A 13 7.77 0.09 16.59
CA VAL A 13 8.93 0.12 15.69
C VAL A 13 10.09 0.74 16.47
N SER A 14 10.91 -0.08 17.11
CA SER A 14 11.96 0.45 18.00
C SER A 14 12.87 1.42 17.23
N PRO A 15 13.31 2.55 17.84
CA PRO A 15 14.26 3.47 17.23
C PRO A 15 15.59 2.84 16.78
N GLU A 16 15.95 1.72 17.42
CA GLU A 16 17.15 0.94 17.11
C GLU A 16 16.86 -0.20 16.12
N GLU A 17 15.58 -0.50 15.88
CA GLU A 17 15.12 -1.50 14.92
C GLU A 17 14.75 -0.83 13.61
N ASN A 18 15.45 -1.28 12.59
CA ASN A 18 14.98 -1.36 11.23
C ASN A 18 13.49 -1.77 11.12
N CYS A 19 12.80 -1.32 10.07
CA CYS A 19 11.40 -1.64 9.78
C CYS A 19 11.32 -2.53 8.53
N PRO A 20 11.37 -3.88 8.69
CA PRO A 20 11.25 -4.81 7.57
C PRO A 20 9.84 -4.82 6.98
N ILE A 21 9.78 -4.66 5.66
CA ILE A 21 8.54 -4.58 4.87
C ILE A 21 8.61 -5.59 3.73
N LEU A 22 7.54 -6.35 3.55
CA LEU A 22 7.30 -7.19 2.38
C LEU A 22 6.24 -6.54 1.49
N LEU A 23 6.64 -6.14 0.29
CA LEU A 23 5.75 -5.57 -0.73
C LEU A 23 5.47 -6.60 -1.81
N ALA A 24 4.19 -6.91 -2.05
CA ALA A 24 3.79 -7.90 -3.04
C ALA A 24 3.33 -7.25 -4.36
N GLN A 25 4.22 -7.01 -5.32
CA GLN A 25 3.82 -6.54 -6.66
C GLN A 25 3.23 -7.73 -7.44
N LEU A 26 1.92 -7.91 -7.36
CA LEU A 26 1.19 -9.05 -7.93
C LEU A 26 0.36 -8.67 -9.16
N PRO A 27 0.08 -9.61 -10.08
CA PRO A 27 -0.74 -9.33 -11.25
C PRO A 27 -2.22 -9.39 -10.89
N ASN A 28 -3.00 -8.45 -11.38
CA ASN A 28 -4.46 -8.47 -11.26
C ASN A 28 -5.09 -9.04 -12.52
N GLN A 29 -5.94 -10.04 -12.40
CA GLN A 29 -6.82 -10.49 -13.49
C GLN A 29 -8.24 -10.18 -13.06
N LEU A 30 -8.73 -9.00 -13.40
CA LEU A 30 -10.05 -8.53 -12.96
C LEU A 30 -11.06 -8.65 -14.09
N ARG A 31 -12.15 -9.38 -13.82
CA ARG A 31 -13.34 -9.42 -14.65
C ARG A 31 -14.37 -8.41 -14.17
N HIS A 32 -15.08 -7.81 -15.10
CA HIS A 32 -16.19 -6.93 -14.82
C HIS A 32 -17.49 -7.75 -14.84
N GLN A 33 -18.08 -7.99 -13.67
CA GLN A 33 -19.32 -8.76 -13.54
C GLN A 33 -20.28 -8.04 -12.59
N ARG A 34 -21.51 -7.80 -13.06
CA ARG A 34 -22.55 -7.10 -12.27
C ARG A 34 -22.04 -5.79 -11.66
N PHE A 35 -21.31 -5.00 -12.45
CA PHE A 35 -20.72 -3.71 -12.04
C PHE A 35 -19.56 -3.82 -11.02
N LEU A 36 -19.12 -5.03 -10.67
CA LEU A 36 -17.99 -5.25 -9.78
C LEU A 36 -16.77 -5.66 -10.60
N TYR A 37 -15.59 -5.15 -10.21
CA TYR A 37 -14.32 -5.71 -10.63
C TYR A 37 -13.90 -6.79 -9.63
N GLN A 38 -13.95 -8.03 -10.09
CA GLN A 38 -13.63 -9.21 -9.27
C GLN A 38 -12.47 -9.99 -9.89
N VAL A 39 -11.69 -10.66 -9.07
CA VAL A 39 -10.66 -11.59 -9.51
C VAL A 39 -11.31 -12.67 -10.38
N ALA A 40 -10.80 -12.83 -11.60
CA ALA A 40 -11.39 -13.70 -12.61
C ALA A 40 -11.37 -15.18 -12.20
N ASP A 41 -10.25 -15.62 -11.64
CA ASP A 41 -10.06 -16.93 -11.01
C ASP A 41 -9.54 -16.76 -9.57
N PRO A 42 -10.44 -16.67 -8.58
CA PRO A 42 -10.07 -16.52 -7.18
C PRO A 42 -9.16 -17.64 -6.65
N ASP A 43 -9.35 -18.87 -7.13
CA ASP A 43 -8.67 -20.05 -6.59
C ASP A 43 -7.23 -20.10 -7.12
N GLN A 44 -7.05 -19.83 -8.41
CA GLN A 44 -5.72 -19.66 -9.00
C GLN A 44 -4.97 -18.48 -8.36
N LYS A 45 -5.66 -17.35 -8.13
CA LYS A 45 -5.05 -16.20 -7.44
C LYS A 45 -4.63 -16.56 -6.02
N TRP A 46 -5.44 -17.35 -5.31
CA TRP A 46 -5.13 -17.81 -3.96
C TRP A 46 -3.90 -18.72 -3.90
N VAL A 47 -3.68 -19.59 -4.90
CA VAL A 47 -2.46 -20.39 -5.02
C VAL A 47 -1.20 -19.50 -5.03
N MET A 48 -1.28 -18.28 -5.56
CA MET A 48 -0.16 -17.31 -5.54
C MET A 48 -0.08 -16.52 -4.23
N VAL A 49 -1.22 -16.11 -3.66
CA VAL A 49 -1.29 -15.26 -2.46
C VAL A 49 -0.96 -16.03 -1.20
N ARG A 50 -1.54 -17.22 -1.02
CA ARG A 50 -1.39 -18.02 0.20
C ARG A 50 0.08 -18.28 0.57
N PRO A 51 0.96 -18.70 -0.36
CA PRO A 51 2.37 -18.90 -0.05
C PRO A 51 3.08 -17.63 0.48
N ILE A 52 2.66 -16.43 0.10
CA ILE A 52 3.23 -15.17 0.63
C ILE A 52 2.89 -15.04 2.12
N LEU A 53 1.63 -15.31 2.47
CA LEU A 53 1.19 -15.29 3.86
C LEU A 53 1.91 -16.38 4.66
N GLU A 54 2.07 -17.57 4.09
CA GLU A 54 2.81 -18.68 4.70
C GLU A 54 4.29 -18.36 4.92
N MET A 55 4.94 -17.64 4.00
CA MET A 55 6.32 -17.17 4.19
C MET A 55 6.45 -16.30 5.44
N VAL A 56 5.53 -15.35 5.65
CA VAL A 56 5.53 -14.51 6.87
C VAL A 56 5.12 -15.32 8.12
N ALA A 57 4.13 -16.21 7.99
CA ALA A 57 3.65 -17.06 9.06
C ALA A 57 4.67 -18.12 9.51
N SER A 58 5.60 -18.53 8.65
CA SER A 58 6.69 -19.47 8.98
C SER A 58 7.64 -18.89 10.03
N ARG A 59 7.79 -17.55 10.05
CA ARG A 59 8.74 -16.82 10.89
C ARG A 59 10.19 -17.33 10.70
N GLU A 60 10.52 -17.82 9.52
CA GLU A 60 11.87 -18.29 9.22
C GLU A 60 12.77 -17.14 8.72
N GLY A 61 14.05 -17.21 9.07
CA GLY A 61 15.06 -16.25 8.64
C GLY A 61 14.67 -14.80 8.98
N HIS A 62 14.63 -13.95 7.97
CA HIS A 62 14.31 -12.53 8.15
C HIS A 62 12.80 -12.23 8.28
N PHE A 63 11.92 -13.18 7.97
CA PHE A 63 10.47 -12.97 8.01
C PHE A 63 9.91 -12.93 9.43
N ASN A 64 10.64 -13.42 10.44
CA ASN A 64 10.26 -13.29 11.85
C ASN A 64 10.14 -11.84 12.34
N ARG A 65 10.76 -10.89 11.64
CA ARG A 65 10.80 -9.46 11.98
C ARG A 65 9.94 -8.61 11.04
N THR A 66 9.18 -9.23 10.13
CA THR A 66 8.30 -8.49 9.21
C THR A 66 7.33 -7.62 10.00
N LYS A 67 7.45 -6.29 9.81
CA LYS A 67 6.57 -5.29 10.41
C LYS A 67 5.40 -4.98 9.52
N PHE A 68 5.62 -4.92 8.21
CA PHE A 68 4.57 -4.66 7.23
C PHE A 68 4.56 -5.72 6.14
N LEU A 69 3.37 -6.19 5.79
CA LEU A 69 3.08 -6.90 4.56
C LEU A 69 2.00 -6.12 3.82
N ALA A 70 2.24 -5.75 2.56
CA ALA A 70 1.27 -5.01 1.77
C ALA A 70 0.97 -5.69 0.44
N PHE A 71 -0.31 -5.66 0.06
CA PHE A 71 -0.84 -6.15 -1.20
C PHE A 71 -1.49 -5.00 -2.00
N PRO A 72 -1.41 -5.01 -3.34
CA PRO A 72 -2.00 -3.99 -4.21
C PRO A 72 -3.54 -3.99 -4.12
N GLU A 73 -4.14 -2.87 -4.51
CA GLU A 73 -5.59 -2.74 -4.75
C GLU A 73 -6.10 -3.87 -5.65
N GLY A 74 -7.26 -4.45 -5.33
CA GLY A 74 -7.91 -5.48 -6.18
C GLY A 74 -7.22 -6.84 -6.22
N SER A 75 -6.12 -7.05 -5.49
CA SER A 75 -5.28 -8.25 -5.64
C SER A 75 -5.69 -9.43 -4.77
N ILE A 76 -6.52 -9.20 -3.74
CA ILE A 76 -6.97 -10.25 -2.83
C ILE A 76 -8.42 -10.64 -3.15
N PRO A 77 -8.71 -11.93 -3.43
CA PRO A 77 -10.08 -12.40 -3.59
C PRO A 77 -10.83 -12.38 -2.25
N PHE A 78 -12.03 -11.79 -2.23
CA PHE A 78 -12.82 -11.59 -1.00
C PHE A 78 -13.19 -12.91 -0.32
N ARG A 79 -13.42 -13.97 -1.12
CA ARG A 79 -13.80 -15.30 -0.60
C ARG A 79 -12.81 -15.91 0.40
N TYR A 80 -11.55 -15.45 0.40
CA TYR A 80 -10.50 -15.92 1.30
C TYR A 80 -10.25 -14.98 2.50
N LYS A 81 -11.06 -13.93 2.68
CA LYS A 81 -10.93 -12.97 3.80
C LYS A 81 -10.76 -13.68 5.15
N ASP A 82 -11.64 -14.61 5.47
CA ASP A 82 -11.64 -15.27 6.77
C ASP A 82 -10.43 -16.17 6.96
N GLU A 83 -10.01 -16.90 5.91
CA GLU A 83 -8.80 -17.73 5.94
C GLU A 83 -7.54 -16.88 6.15
N ILE A 84 -7.47 -15.71 5.50
CA ILE A 84 -6.37 -14.75 5.67
C ILE A 84 -6.35 -14.23 7.12
N VAL A 85 -7.49 -13.76 7.64
CA VAL A 85 -7.60 -13.23 9.00
C VAL A 85 -7.21 -14.29 10.03
N GLN A 86 -7.71 -15.52 9.88
CA GLN A 86 -7.35 -16.65 10.76
C GLN A 86 -5.86 -17.00 10.70
N LEU A 87 -5.24 -16.95 9.51
CA LEU A 87 -3.81 -17.21 9.35
C LEU A 87 -2.96 -16.13 10.04
N ILE A 88 -3.35 -14.86 9.91
CA ILE A 88 -2.67 -13.74 10.58
C ILE A 88 -2.83 -13.89 12.11
N ASP A 89 -4.05 -14.11 12.59
CA ASP A 89 -4.34 -14.27 14.01
C ASP A 89 -3.57 -15.44 14.64
N GLY A 90 -3.59 -16.61 13.99
CA GLY A 90 -2.94 -17.80 14.51
C GLY A 90 -1.42 -17.80 14.42
N ARG A 91 -0.84 -17.27 13.32
CA ARG A 91 0.56 -17.60 12.97
C ARG A 91 1.46 -16.41 12.67
N PHE A 92 0.95 -15.23 12.31
CA PHE A 92 1.83 -14.09 12.01
C PHE A 92 2.62 -13.63 13.24
N PRO A 93 3.84 -13.06 13.06
CA PRO A 93 4.58 -12.40 14.11
C PRO A 93 3.70 -11.38 14.84
N PHE A 94 3.87 -11.28 16.16
CA PHE A 94 3.28 -10.18 16.90
C PHE A 94 3.87 -8.86 16.43
N ASN A 95 3.15 -7.77 16.69
CA ASN A 95 3.59 -6.43 16.34
C ASN A 95 3.87 -6.29 14.83
N SER A 96 2.87 -6.66 14.03
CA SER A 96 2.89 -6.62 12.56
C SER A 96 1.61 -5.98 12.01
N VAL A 97 1.71 -5.42 10.80
CA VAL A 97 0.61 -4.81 10.06
C VAL A 97 0.52 -5.45 8.69
N VAL A 98 -0.69 -5.85 8.29
CA VAL A 98 -0.97 -6.41 6.97
C VAL A 98 -1.99 -5.53 6.25
N ILE A 99 -1.64 -5.03 5.08
CA ILE A 99 -2.49 -4.18 4.23
C ILE A 99 -2.99 -5.02 3.07
N LEU A 100 -4.30 -5.28 3.03
CA LEU A 100 -4.96 -6.18 2.08
C LEU A 100 -5.84 -5.38 1.13
N GLY A 101 -5.40 -5.18 -0.12
CA GLY A 101 -6.24 -4.62 -1.18
C GLY A 101 -7.16 -5.67 -1.80
N PHE A 102 -8.45 -5.60 -1.49
CA PHE A 102 -9.43 -6.59 -1.95
C PHE A 102 -10.04 -6.20 -3.29
N GLU A 103 -10.61 -7.21 -3.97
CA GLU A 103 -11.54 -7.01 -5.07
C GLU A 103 -12.81 -6.25 -4.65
N HIS A 104 -13.58 -5.78 -5.63
CA HIS A 104 -14.81 -5.05 -5.34
C HIS A 104 -15.89 -5.93 -4.71
N ILE A 105 -16.58 -5.36 -3.73
CA ILE A 105 -17.78 -5.95 -3.11
C ILE A 105 -18.96 -4.99 -3.21
N PRO A 106 -20.22 -5.47 -3.14
CA PRO A 106 -21.38 -4.61 -2.97
C PRO A 106 -21.36 -3.82 -1.66
N PHE A 107 -21.93 -2.62 -1.66
CA PHE A 107 -22.02 -1.75 -0.48
C PHE A 107 -22.68 -2.42 0.73
N ARG A 108 -23.71 -3.24 0.52
CA ARG A 108 -24.31 -4.04 1.59
C ARG A 108 -23.31 -4.98 2.29
N GLN A 109 -22.34 -5.53 1.56
CA GLN A 109 -21.31 -6.40 2.14
C GLN A 109 -20.28 -5.58 2.89
N TYR A 110 -19.85 -4.44 2.34
CA TYR A 110 -18.96 -3.52 3.06
C TYR A 110 -19.57 -3.05 4.39
N TRP A 111 -20.87 -2.74 4.39
CA TRP A 111 -21.61 -2.39 5.60
C TRP A 111 -21.66 -3.53 6.63
N GLN A 112 -21.89 -4.77 6.18
CA GLN A 112 -21.83 -5.95 7.04
C GLN A 112 -20.44 -6.11 7.68
N LEU A 113 -19.37 -5.88 6.92
CA LEU A 113 -18.01 -5.92 7.45
C LEU A 113 -17.77 -4.82 8.50
N LEU A 114 -18.23 -3.59 8.26
CA LEU A 114 -18.15 -2.52 9.27
C LEU A 114 -18.90 -2.90 10.56
N THR A 115 -19.99 -3.65 10.45
CA THR A 115 -20.73 -4.18 11.60
C THR A 115 -19.97 -5.30 12.30
N GLU A 116 -19.39 -6.24 11.53
CA GLU A 116 -18.58 -7.37 12.03
C GLU A 116 -17.36 -6.86 12.81
N TYR A 117 -16.63 -5.88 12.26
CA TYR A 117 -15.41 -5.32 12.85
C TYR A 117 -15.67 -4.01 13.61
N ARG A 118 -16.91 -3.78 14.07
CA ARG A 118 -17.36 -2.50 14.64
C ARG A 118 -16.47 -1.97 15.75
N THR A 119 -15.97 -2.84 16.63
CA THR A 119 -15.12 -2.46 17.79
C THR A 119 -13.98 -1.51 17.43
N PHE A 120 -13.37 -1.65 16.25
CA PHE A 120 -12.25 -0.81 15.81
C PHE A 120 -12.63 0.21 14.73
N ASN A 121 -13.86 0.14 14.22
CA ASN A 121 -14.36 0.92 13.10
C ASN A 121 -15.57 1.79 13.47
N GLU A 122 -15.87 2.01 14.75
CA GLU A 122 -17.07 2.72 15.22
C GLU A 122 -17.31 4.06 14.49
N GLU A 123 -16.28 4.90 14.42
CA GLU A 123 -16.34 6.22 13.78
C GLU A 123 -16.60 6.09 12.27
N ALA A 124 -15.98 5.12 11.61
CA ALA A 124 -16.25 4.84 10.20
C ALA A 124 -17.67 4.28 9.99
N TYR A 125 -18.12 3.39 10.87
CA TYR A 125 -19.47 2.85 10.88
C TYR A 125 -20.50 3.98 10.99
N GLU A 126 -20.33 4.91 11.93
CA GLU A 126 -21.23 6.06 12.11
C GLU A 126 -21.23 7.01 10.91
N LEU A 127 -20.07 7.27 10.30
CA LEU A 127 -19.98 8.07 9.06
C LEU A 127 -20.77 7.44 7.91
N VAL A 128 -20.67 6.12 7.75
CA VAL A 128 -21.41 5.38 6.71
C VAL A 128 -22.91 5.29 7.06
N LEU A 129 -23.26 5.08 8.34
CA LEU A 129 -24.64 4.99 8.81
C LEU A 129 -25.46 6.23 8.43
N ASN A 130 -24.89 7.41 8.67
CA ASN A 130 -25.53 8.70 8.43
C ASN A 130 -25.92 8.96 6.96
N GLN A 131 -25.34 8.21 6.03
CA GLN A 131 -25.58 8.39 4.59
C GLN A 131 -26.16 7.15 3.92
N ARG A 132 -26.29 6.04 4.64
CA ARG A 132 -26.72 4.75 4.11
C ARG A 132 -28.03 4.82 3.33
N ALA A 133 -29.00 5.63 3.79
CA ALA A 133 -30.30 5.75 3.13
C ALA A 133 -30.23 6.31 1.70
N ALA A 134 -29.15 7.02 1.35
CA ALA A 134 -28.91 7.59 0.02
C ALA A 134 -28.06 6.66 -0.88
N GLU A 135 -27.57 5.55 -0.34
CA GLU A 135 -26.64 4.64 -1.03
C GLU A 135 -27.36 3.40 -1.55
N ALA A 136 -27.11 3.05 -2.82
CA ALA A 136 -27.66 1.82 -3.38
C ALA A 136 -26.92 0.59 -2.79
N GLU A 137 -27.67 -0.42 -2.33
CA GLU A 137 -27.08 -1.60 -1.68
C GLU A 137 -26.09 -2.38 -2.56
N ASP A 138 -26.32 -2.39 -3.87
CA ASP A 138 -25.48 -3.04 -4.86
C ASP A 138 -24.39 -2.12 -5.44
N ARG A 139 -24.23 -0.90 -4.90
CA ARG A 139 -23.17 0.01 -5.34
C ARG A 139 -21.80 -0.66 -5.12
N PRO A 140 -20.93 -0.73 -6.13
CA PRO A 140 -19.60 -1.32 -5.98
C PRO A 140 -18.75 -0.53 -4.98
N VAL A 141 -18.02 -1.24 -4.12
CA VAL A 141 -17.06 -0.67 -3.18
C VAL A 141 -15.68 -1.19 -3.51
N ASN A 142 -14.76 -0.28 -3.77
CA ASN A 142 -13.32 -0.55 -3.79
C ASN A 142 -12.77 -0.26 -2.41
N TRP A 143 -12.06 -1.21 -1.80
CA TRP A 143 -11.74 -1.16 -0.37
C TRP A 143 -10.49 -1.96 -0.03
N CYS A 144 -9.97 -1.70 1.16
CA CYS A 144 -8.91 -2.49 1.76
C CYS A 144 -9.21 -2.79 3.23
N MET A 145 -8.50 -3.79 3.75
CA MET A 145 -8.45 -4.10 5.17
C MET A 145 -7.02 -3.90 5.68
N ILE A 146 -6.87 -3.13 6.76
CA ILE A 146 -5.62 -2.99 7.49
C ILE A 146 -5.74 -3.84 8.75
N VAL A 147 -4.95 -4.90 8.83
CA VAL A 147 -4.93 -5.84 9.95
C VAL A 147 -3.70 -5.55 10.80
N VAL A 148 -3.89 -5.07 12.01
CA VAL A 148 -2.81 -4.84 12.98
C VAL A 148 -2.84 -5.99 13.98
N LYS A 149 -1.76 -6.78 14.04
CA LYS A 149 -1.52 -7.70 15.13
C LYS A 149 -0.59 -7.02 16.11
N ASP A 150 -1.11 -6.67 17.28
CA ASP A 150 -0.37 -5.87 18.24
C ASP A 150 0.75 -6.65 18.94
N ASP A 151 1.48 -5.97 19.83
CA ASP A 151 2.57 -6.55 20.61
C ASP A 151 2.13 -7.59 21.64
N THR A 152 0.84 -7.65 21.98
CA THR A 152 0.23 -8.69 22.81
C THR A 152 -0.30 -9.88 21.99
N GLY A 153 -0.28 -9.76 20.66
CA GLY A 153 -0.78 -10.75 19.73
C GLY A 153 -2.27 -10.60 19.38
N ARG A 154 -2.97 -9.58 19.91
CA ARG A 154 -4.38 -9.33 19.59
C ARG A 154 -4.51 -8.69 18.20
N LEU A 155 -5.53 -9.12 17.48
CA LEU A 155 -5.85 -8.63 16.16
C LEU A 155 -6.81 -7.42 16.21
N HIS A 156 -6.50 -6.41 15.40
CA HIS A 156 -7.33 -5.23 15.16
C HIS A 156 -7.51 -5.06 13.65
N CYS A 157 -8.73 -5.10 13.16
CA CYS A 157 -9.03 -4.98 11.73
C CYS A 157 -9.73 -3.66 11.44
N TYR A 158 -9.17 -2.88 10.50
CA TYR A 158 -9.70 -1.59 10.07
C TYR A 158 -10.09 -1.65 8.60
N LEU A 159 -11.21 -1.03 8.25
CA LEU A 159 -11.82 -1.09 6.91
C LEU A 159 -11.86 0.29 6.27
N GLU A 160 -11.27 0.42 5.09
CA GLU A 160 -11.22 1.68 4.37
C GLU A 160 -11.72 1.48 2.94
N ALA A 161 -12.71 2.28 2.54
CA ALA A 161 -13.19 2.33 1.17
C ALA A 161 -12.49 3.47 0.44
N LYS A 162 -12.16 3.24 -0.84
CA LYS A 162 -11.57 4.23 -1.74
C LYS A 162 -12.45 5.47 -1.77
N THR A 163 -11.85 6.62 -1.52
CA THR A 163 -12.61 7.87 -1.39
C THR A 163 -13.07 8.38 -2.75
N HIS A 164 -12.26 8.17 -3.80
CA HIS A 164 -12.56 8.67 -5.14
C HIS A 164 -12.22 7.64 -6.23
N PRO A 165 -13.20 7.23 -7.05
CA PRO A 165 -12.95 6.40 -8.23
C PRO A 165 -12.16 7.17 -9.30
N PHE A 166 -11.49 6.45 -10.20
CA PHE A 166 -10.94 7.08 -11.42
C PHE A 166 -11.97 7.13 -12.54
N PHE A 167 -11.78 8.04 -13.49
CA PHE A 167 -12.70 8.26 -14.63
C PHE A 167 -13.00 7.02 -15.50
N GLY A 168 -12.19 5.96 -15.44
CA GLY A 168 -12.47 4.68 -16.13
C GLY A 168 -13.11 3.61 -15.23
N GLU A 169 -13.24 3.88 -13.93
CA GLU A 169 -14.17 3.23 -13.00
C GLU A 169 -15.55 3.94 -12.99
N GLU A 170 -15.61 5.19 -13.48
CA GLU A 170 -16.85 5.96 -13.67
C GLU A 170 -17.36 5.79 -15.11
N PHE A 171 -18.58 5.28 -15.28
CA PHE A 171 -19.21 5.16 -16.60
C PHE A 171 -20.14 6.35 -16.80
N LEU A 172 -19.78 7.26 -17.74
CA LEU A 172 -20.52 8.51 -18.02
C LEU A 172 -22.02 8.32 -18.29
N ASP A 173 -22.42 7.13 -18.76
CA ASP A 173 -23.79 6.83 -19.20
C ASP A 173 -24.55 5.89 -18.24
N GLU A 174 -23.95 5.42 -17.13
CA GLU A 174 -24.60 4.51 -16.18
C GLU A 174 -24.66 5.09 -14.76
N PRO A 175 -25.81 5.02 -14.05
CA PRO A 175 -26.00 5.70 -12.76
C PRO A 175 -25.32 4.97 -11.57
N ARG A 176 -24.17 4.32 -11.77
CA ARG A 176 -23.56 3.42 -10.77
C ARG A 176 -22.06 3.66 -10.59
N ASP A 177 -21.72 4.88 -10.19
CA ASP A 177 -20.40 5.22 -9.63
C ASP A 177 -20.01 4.28 -8.47
N LEU A 178 -18.71 4.10 -8.24
CA LEU A 178 -18.22 3.46 -7.01
C LEU A 178 -18.74 4.21 -5.77
N TYR A 179 -18.96 3.47 -4.69
CA TYR A 179 -19.15 4.07 -3.37
C TYR A 179 -17.93 4.92 -3.02
N ARG A 180 -18.18 6.17 -2.65
CA ARG A 180 -17.13 7.12 -2.27
C ARG A 180 -16.91 7.04 -0.77
N GLY A 181 -15.79 6.46 -0.38
CA GLY A 181 -15.31 6.41 1.00
C GLY A 181 -15.32 7.80 1.65
N ARG A 182 -15.58 7.83 2.96
CA ARG A 182 -15.78 9.08 3.73
C ARG A 182 -14.62 9.41 4.65
N HIS A 183 -13.74 8.45 4.88
CA HIS A 183 -12.64 8.59 5.81
C HIS A 183 -11.35 8.03 5.25
N ILE A 184 -10.25 8.49 5.85
CA ILE A 184 -8.91 7.91 5.76
C ILE A 184 -8.43 7.70 7.19
N TYR A 185 -7.82 6.55 7.48
CA TYR A 185 -7.21 6.34 8.80
C TYR A 185 -5.81 6.93 8.89
N LEU A 186 -5.57 7.69 9.97
CA LEU A 186 -4.24 8.02 10.46
C LEU A 186 -3.93 7.13 11.67
N PHE A 187 -3.09 6.12 11.45
CA PHE A 187 -2.65 5.21 12.50
C PHE A 187 -1.49 5.82 13.27
N ARG A 188 -1.60 5.80 14.60
CA ARG A 188 -0.63 6.38 15.53
C ARG A 188 -0.20 5.29 16.50
N SER A 189 1.10 5.03 16.56
CA SER A 189 1.63 4.12 17.58
C SER A 189 1.42 4.71 18.98
N THR A 190 1.00 3.88 19.92
CA THR A 190 0.81 4.26 21.32
C THR A 190 2.15 4.34 22.08
N PHE A 191 3.17 3.62 21.61
CA PHE A 191 4.42 3.43 22.37
C PHE A 191 5.58 4.28 21.86
N ILE A 192 5.52 4.70 20.61
CA ILE A 192 6.57 5.47 19.94
C ILE A 192 5.93 6.50 18.99
N PRO A 193 6.64 7.59 18.65
CA PRO A 193 6.15 8.56 17.68
C PRO A 193 6.30 8.00 16.25
N PHE A 194 5.46 7.04 15.90
CA PHE A 194 5.40 6.44 14.56
C PHE A 194 3.96 6.49 14.05
N ASN A 195 3.75 7.09 12.89
CA ASN A 195 2.45 7.36 12.29
C ASN A 195 2.43 6.93 10.83
N PHE A 196 1.34 6.29 10.41
CA PHE A 196 1.18 5.92 9.00
C PHE A 196 -0.26 6.08 8.50
N ILE A 197 -0.37 6.22 7.19
CA ILE A 197 -1.63 6.27 6.44
C ILE A 197 -1.56 5.24 5.31
N VAL A 198 -2.71 4.67 4.96
CA VAL A 198 -2.92 3.87 3.76
C VAL A 198 -3.90 4.63 2.86
N LEU A 199 -3.68 4.58 1.55
CA LEU A 199 -4.55 5.14 0.52
C LEU A 199 -4.73 4.14 -0.60
N ILE A 200 -5.86 4.25 -1.32
CA ILE A 200 -6.16 3.39 -2.46
C ILE A 200 -6.01 4.20 -3.76
N CYS A 201 -4.92 3.95 -4.48
CA CYS A 201 -4.71 4.40 -5.85
C CYS A 201 -4.89 5.91 -6.05
N LEU A 202 -5.97 6.32 -6.70
CA LEU A 202 -6.24 7.72 -7.01
C LEU A 202 -6.59 8.58 -5.80
N ASP A 203 -6.86 7.98 -4.63
CA ASP A 203 -6.98 8.72 -3.38
C ASP A 203 -5.77 9.63 -3.15
N TYR A 204 -4.59 9.24 -3.63
CA TYR A 204 -3.36 10.03 -3.52
C TYR A 204 -3.39 11.31 -4.36
N ILE A 205 -3.91 11.26 -5.59
CA ILE A 205 -3.90 12.40 -6.51
C ILE A 205 -5.24 13.16 -6.58
N TYR A 206 -6.25 12.71 -5.84
CA TYR A 206 -7.58 13.30 -5.91
C TYR A 206 -7.55 14.78 -5.49
N ARG A 207 -8.22 15.59 -6.32
CA ARG A 207 -8.51 16.99 -6.06
C ARG A 207 -9.76 17.44 -6.83
N ASP A 208 -10.56 18.28 -6.20
CA ASP A 208 -11.60 19.07 -6.83
C ASP A 208 -11.29 20.58 -6.68
N LEU A 209 -12.25 21.45 -7.02
CA LEU A 209 -12.09 22.90 -6.93
C LEU A 209 -11.84 23.42 -5.50
N HIS A 210 -12.17 22.63 -4.48
CA HIS A 210 -12.24 23.06 -3.09
C HIS A 210 -11.40 22.21 -2.13
N SER A 211 -11.04 20.98 -2.52
CA SER A 211 -10.41 20.02 -1.64
C SER A 211 -9.48 19.06 -2.38
N SER A 212 -8.49 18.54 -1.66
CA SER A 212 -7.61 17.46 -2.11
C SER A 212 -7.24 16.60 -0.92
N ASN A 213 -7.30 15.29 -1.10
CA ASN A 213 -6.94 14.33 -0.04
C ASN A 213 -5.52 14.56 0.46
N ILE A 214 -4.56 14.78 -0.45
CA ILE A 214 -3.17 14.97 -0.06
C ILE A 214 -2.98 16.28 0.71
N THR A 215 -3.70 17.34 0.36
CA THR A 215 -3.70 18.60 1.10
C THR A 215 -4.26 18.40 2.50
N THR A 216 -5.36 17.65 2.65
CA THR A 216 -5.95 17.31 3.95
C THR A 216 -4.97 16.52 4.82
N ILE A 217 -4.24 15.56 4.24
CA ILE A 217 -3.19 14.79 4.92
C ILE A 217 -2.04 15.68 5.37
N ILE A 218 -1.53 16.54 4.48
CA ILE A 218 -0.44 17.48 4.81
C ILE A 218 -0.88 18.41 5.95
N GLN A 219 -2.09 18.96 5.90
CA GLN A 219 -2.63 19.82 6.94
C GLN A 219 -2.72 19.09 8.28
N ARG A 220 -3.22 17.85 8.30
CA ARG A 220 -3.32 17.07 9.54
C ARG A 220 -1.95 16.72 10.10
N ALA A 221 -1.02 16.28 9.26
CA ALA A 221 0.35 16.00 9.66
C ALA A 221 1.05 17.25 10.20
N ASN A 222 0.82 18.43 9.61
CA ASN A 222 1.33 19.69 10.13
C ASN A 222 0.74 20.06 11.49
N GLN A 223 -0.56 19.87 11.70
CA GLN A 223 -1.19 20.07 13.01
C GLN A 223 -0.55 19.16 14.07
N MET A 224 -0.36 17.88 13.73
CA MET A 224 0.32 16.91 14.58
C MET A 224 1.75 17.34 14.90
N PHE A 225 2.51 17.83 13.91
CA PHE A 225 3.86 18.33 14.13
C PHE A 225 3.93 19.57 15.02
N LEU A 226 3.04 20.54 14.79
CA LEU A 226 3.04 21.79 15.54
C LEU A 226 2.63 21.58 16.99
N LYS A 227 1.70 20.66 17.24
CA LYS A 227 1.18 20.36 18.59
C LYS A 227 2.05 19.38 19.37
N GLU A 228 2.55 18.34 18.70
CA GLU A 228 3.11 17.15 19.38
C GLU A 228 4.53 16.80 18.89
N ARG A 229 5.06 17.56 17.92
CA ARG A 229 6.38 17.32 17.28
C ARG A 229 6.49 15.94 16.62
N GLN A 230 5.36 15.34 16.29
CA GLN A 230 5.29 14.10 15.53
C GLN A 230 5.01 14.41 14.06
N HIS A 231 5.52 13.59 13.15
CA HIS A 231 5.32 13.72 11.71
C HIS A 231 4.65 12.45 11.17
N LEU A 232 4.20 12.49 9.92
CA LEU A 232 3.81 11.29 9.19
C LEU A 232 5.08 10.54 8.79
N ASP A 233 5.20 9.27 9.17
CA ASP A 233 6.40 8.47 8.91
C ASP A 233 6.25 7.65 7.62
N LEU A 234 5.13 6.96 7.44
CA LEU A 234 4.84 6.16 6.25
C LEU A 234 3.51 6.53 5.59
N LEU A 235 3.50 6.59 4.26
CA LEU A 235 2.30 6.72 3.45
C LEU A 235 2.25 5.59 2.43
N PHE A 236 1.35 4.64 2.61
CA PHE A 236 1.12 3.58 1.62
C PHE A 236 0.08 4.02 0.60
N VAL A 237 0.35 3.78 -0.68
CA VAL A 237 -0.61 3.92 -1.78
C VAL A 237 -0.68 2.59 -2.49
N ILE A 238 -1.66 1.75 -2.13
CA ILE A 238 -1.90 0.47 -2.81
C ILE A 238 -2.71 0.73 -4.07
N GLN A 239 -2.32 0.15 -5.20
CA GLN A 239 -2.90 0.55 -6.48
C GLN A 239 -2.91 -0.58 -7.52
N SER A 240 -3.89 -0.48 -8.42
CA SER A 240 -4.00 -1.21 -9.65
C SER A 240 -4.09 -0.18 -10.78
N ASN A 241 -3.03 0.63 -10.89
CA ASN A 241 -2.97 1.79 -11.74
C ASN A 241 -2.27 1.45 -13.06
N PRO A 242 -2.93 1.58 -14.22
CA PRO A 242 -2.32 1.37 -15.53
C PRO A 242 -1.40 2.53 -15.93
N LYS A 243 -1.32 3.63 -15.20
CA LYS A 243 -0.45 4.76 -15.54
C LYS A 243 0.32 5.22 -14.30
N PRO A 244 1.14 4.34 -13.68
CA PRO A 244 1.85 4.66 -12.44
C PRO A 244 2.90 5.77 -12.64
N GLU A 245 3.39 5.94 -13.87
CA GLU A 245 4.36 6.98 -14.25
C GLU A 245 3.69 8.22 -14.87
N HIS A 246 2.36 8.39 -14.75
CA HIS A 246 1.69 9.55 -15.31
C HIS A 246 2.15 10.85 -14.62
N LYS A 247 2.34 11.92 -15.40
CA LYS A 247 2.83 13.22 -14.92
C LYS A 247 2.06 13.77 -13.71
N VAL A 248 0.75 13.53 -13.63
CA VAL A 248 -0.06 13.98 -12.48
C VAL A 248 0.42 13.38 -11.15
N PHE A 249 0.87 12.12 -11.14
CA PHE A 249 1.45 11.53 -9.93
C PHE A 249 2.76 12.21 -9.55
N GLN A 250 3.62 12.46 -10.54
CA GLN A 250 4.84 13.24 -10.35
C GLN A 250 4.53 14.62 -9.77
N ASP A 251 3.59 15.37 -10.35
CA ASP A 251 3.24 16.71 -9.89
C ASP A 251 2.73 16.71 -8.44
N VAL A 252 1.95 15.69 -8.03
CA VAL A 252 1.44 15.54 -6.66
C VAL A 252 2.55 15.11 -5.69
N VAL A 253 3.41 14.16 -6.08
CA VAL A 253 4.62 13.78 -5.33
C VAL A 253 5.51 14.99 -5.10
N SER A 254 5.77 15.76 -6.14
CA SER A 254 6.46 17.02 -6.03
C SER A 254 5.72 17.95 -5.10
N GLY A 255 4.40 18.16 -5.21
CA GLY A 255 3.67 18.99 -4.24
C GLY A 255 3.77 18.53 -2.78
N PHE A 256 3.84 17.22 -2.54
CA PHE A 256 3.95 16.63 -1.20
C PHE A 256 5.34 16.84 -0.58
N TYR A 257 6.40 16.71 -1.37
CA TYR A 257 7.80 16.82 -0.91
C TYR A 257 8.47 18.18 -1.21
N ALA A 258 8.01 18.92 -2.22
CA ALA A 258 8.62 20.13 -2.75
C ALA A 258 8.20 21.39 -2.00
N GLU A 259 9.21 22.15 -1.62
CA GLU A 259 9.18 23.49 -1.07
C GLU A 259 8.59 24.50 -2.07
N ARG A 260 7.34 24.92 -1.87
CA ARG A 260 6.97 26.34 -2.06
C ARG A 260 6.87 27.11 -0.76
N LEU A 261 7.02 26.45 0.37
CA LEU A 261 6.92 27.07 1.67
C LEU A 261 7.68 26.20 2.66
N ILE A 262 8.41 26.83 3.57
CA ILE A 262 8.94 26.32 4.85
C ILE A 262 7.82 25.69 5.76
N PHE A 263 6.65 25.32 5.21
CA PHE A 263 5.38 25.13 5.91
C PHE A 263 4.79 23.70 5.83
N THR A 264 5.54 22.67 5.45
CA THR A 264 5.06 21.26 5.54
C THR A 264 5.91 20.37 6.46
N PRO A 265 6.29 20.81 7.67
CA PRO A 265 7.17 20.04 8.55
C PRO A 265 6.58 18.68 8.96
N GLY A 266 5.24 18.53 8.90
CA GLY A 266 4.56 17.29 9.26
C GLY A 266 4.76 16.14 8.28
N VAL A 267 5.19 16.39 7.03
CA VAL A 267 5.42 15.35 6.02
C VAL A 267 6.85 15.30 5.49
N LYS A 268 7.71 16.21 5.95
CA LYS A 268 9.08 16.40 5.42
C LYS A 268 9.89 15.10 5.33
N ASN A 269 9.78 14.25 6.34
CA ASN A 269 10.53 13.00 6.44
C ASN A 269 9.68 11.75 6.10
N ALA A 270 8.45 11.93 5.62
CA ALA A 270 7.56 10.82 5.30
C ALA A 270 8.14 9.98 4.16
N ILE A 271 8.00 8.66 4.25
CA ILE A 271 8.33 7.73 3.17
C ILE A 271 7.02 7.32 2.48
N SER A 272 6.89 7.62 1.19
CA SER A 272 5.74 7.22 0.39
C SER A 272 6.02 5.92 -0.34
N ILE A 273 5.16 4.92 -0.17
CA ILE A 273 5.27 3.60 -0.80
C ILE A 273 4.11 3.44 -1.77
N PHE A 274 4.41 3.49 -3.06
CA PHE A 274 3.47 3.23 -4.14
C PHE A 274 3.54 1.74 -4.50
N LEU A 275 2.58 0.94 -4.05
CA LEU A 275 2.52 -0.49 -4.33
C LEU A 275 1.51 -0.75 -5.44
N ASN A 276 2.00 -0.89 -6.67
CA ASN A 276 1.19 -1.19 -7.84
C ASN A 276 1.07 -2.68 -8.10
N SER A 277 0.00 -3.05 -8.81
CA SER A 277 -0.12 -4.34 -9.45
C SER A 277 0.94 -4.49 -10.54
N SER A 278 1.37 -5.72 -10.83
CA SER A 278 2.45 -5.99 -11.77
C SER A 278 2.02 -5.83 -13.24
N GLY A 279 2.99 -5.82 -14.14
CA GLY A 279 2.87 -5.58 -15.58
C GLY A 279 2.04 -6.63 -16.32
N GLU A 280 1.86 -7.82 -15.74
CA GLU A 280 1.02 -8.90 -16.27
C GLU A 280 -0.47 -8.72 -15.91
N SER A 281 -0.84 -7.60 -15.26
CA SER A 281 -2.21 -7.29 -14.91
C SER A 281 -3.09 -7.03 -16.14
N VAL A 282 -4.32 -7.54 -16.09
CA VAL A 282 -5.38 -7.39 -17.08
C VAL A 282 -6.66 -7.02 -16.34
N ILE A 283 -7.29 -5.90 -16.75
CA ILE A 283 -8.57 -5.44 -16.21
C ILE A 283 -9.57 -5.38 -17.37
N GLN A 284 -10.65 -6.18 -17.29
CA GLN A 284 -11.66 -6.23 -18.34
C GLN A 284 -12.30 -4.87 -18.59
N GLY A 285 -12.40 -4.45 -19.84
CA GLY A 285 -13.00 -3.15 -20.21
C GLY A 285 -12.03 -1.96 -20.15
N LEU A 286 -10.86 -2.12 -19.54
CA LEU A 286 -9.79 -1.13 -19.60
C LEU A 286 -8.90 -1.41 -20.82
N LYS A 287 -8.81 -0.46 -21.75
CA LYS A 287 -7.81 -0.50 -22.83
C LYS A 287 -6.45 -0.10 -22.24
N SER A 288 -5.75 -1.06 -21.65
CA SER A 288 -4.35 -0.92 -21.27
C SER A 288 -3.47 -1.65 -22.28
N ASP A 289 -2.47 -0.95 -22.82
CA ASP A 289 -1.41 -1.61 -23.60
C ASP A 289 -0.64 -2.60 -22.74
N ALA A 290 0.08 -3.53 -23.37
CA ALA A 290 0.84 -4.56 -22.66
C ALA A 290 1.89 -3.93 -21.70
N GLY A 291 1.65 -4.16 -20.41
CA GLY A 291 2.38 -3.69 -19.23
C GLY A 291 2.50 -2.18 -19.07
N THR A 292 1.36 -1.52 -19.11
CA THR A 292 1.19 -0.20 -18.52
C THR A 292 1.23 -0.23 -16.97
N PHE A 293 1.09 -1.41 -16.35
CA PHE A 293 1.19 -1.66 -14.91
C PHE A 293 2.64 -1.94 -14.44
N GLY A 294 2.81 -2.18 -13.13
CA GLY A 294 4.09 -2.38 -12.47
C GLY A 294 4.63 -1.08 -11.88
N HIS A 295 5.97 -0.97 -11.78
CA HIS A 295 6.64 0.24 -11.31
C HIS A 295 6.19 0.70 -9.92
N SER A 296 5.96 -0.27 -9.02
CA SER A 296 5.92 0.06 -7.59
C SER A 296 7.16 0.87 -7.22
N ALA A 297 7.05 1.77 -6.25
CA ALA A 297 8.13 2.66 -5.91
C ALA A 297 8.12 3.08 -4.45
N ILE A 298 9.29 3.43 -3.94
CA ILE A 298 9.45 4.12 -2.66
C ILE A 298 10.01 5.50 -2.95
N VAL A 299 9.34 6.53 -2.45
CA VAL A 299 9.71 7.93 -2.65
C VAL A 299 10.02 8.56 -1.29
N ILE A 300 11.11 9.32 -1.24
CA ILE A 300 11.55 10.08 -0.07
C ILE A 300 11.99 11.49 -0.51
N HIS A 301 12.07 12.41 0.44
CA HIS A 301 12.54 13.77 0.17
C HIS A 301 14.00 13.80 -0.32
N LYS A 302 14.36 14.78 -1.18
CA LYS A 302 15.72 14.95 -1.74
C LYS A 302 16.86 15.00 -0.71
N ASP A 303 16.57 15.41 0.53
CA ASP A 303 17.54 15.49 1.62
C ASP A 303 17.97 14.10 2.12
N HIS A 304 17.18 13.07 1.80
CA HIS A 304 17.45 11.67 2.05
C HIS A 304 17.82 11.01 0.72
N ARG A 305 19.09 11.10 0.32
CA ARG A 305 19.52 10.57 -0.98
C ARG A 305 19.68 9.05 -0.94
N LEU A 306 19.08 8.40 -1.95
CA LEU A 306 19.33 7.00 -2.24
C LEU A 306 20.63 6.84 -3.05
N PRO A 307 21.38 5.73 -2.88
CA PRO A 307 22.52 5.43 -3.74
C PRO A 307 22.09 5.30 -5.19
N LEU A 308 22.80 5.95 -6.11
CA LEU A 308 22.57 5.80 -7.55
C LEU A 308 22.75 4.33 -7.95
N THR A 309 21.64 3.66 -8.23
CA THR A 309 21.61 2.25 -8.58
C THR A 309 20.71 2.05 -9.79
N SER A 310 21.14 1.22 -10.74
CA SER A 310 20.32 0.79 -11.87
C SER A 310 20.65 -0.66 -12.19
N VAL A 311 19.76 -1.55 -11.80
CA VAL A 311 19.82 -3.00 -12.08
C VAL A 311 18.49 -3.44 -12.71
N ALA A 312 18.41 -4.67 -13.21
CA ALA A 312 17.21 -5.16 -13.88
C ALA A 312 15.95 -5.06 -13.01
N GLN A 313 16.05 -5.38 -11.71
CA GLN A 313 14.88 -5.45 -10.83
C GLN A 313 14.45 -4.09 -10.24
N TYR A 314 15.35 -3.10 -10.20
CA TYR A 314 15.07 -1.78 -9.64
C TYR A 314 16.10 -0.74 -10.07
N ARG A 315 15.68 0.53 -10.03
CA ARG A 315 16.57 1.68 -10.23
C ARG A 315 16.23 2.82 -9.29
N THR A 316 17.17 3.71 -9.09
CA THR A 316 16.93 4.98 -8.41
C THR A 316 16.88 6.13 -9.40
N ASP A 317 15.89 7.00 -9.28
CA ASP A 317 15.77 8.25 -10.05
C ASP A 317 15.15 9.36 -9.19
N ASP A 318 15.01 10.57 -9.74
CA ASP A 318 14.53 11.78 -9.05
C ASP A 318 13.36 12.44 -9.80
N PHE A 319 12.58 11.66 -10.56
CA PHE A 319 11.53 12.17 -11.44
C PHE A 319 11.99 13.27 -12.43
N ASN A 320 13.24 13.23 -12.90
CA ASN A 320 13.85 14.23 -13.78
C ASN A 320 14.13 15.57 -13.07
N GLY A 321 14.70 15.51 -11.87
CA GLY A 321 15.16 16.67 -11.10
C GLY A 321 14.13 17.27 -10.13
N GLU A 322 13.08 16.53 -9.81
CA GLU A 322 12.14 16.90 -8.73
C GLU A 322 12.81 16.78 -7.36
N PRO A 323 12.30 17.43 -6.30
CA PRO A 323 12.93 17.43 -4.97
C PRO A 323 12.66 16.14 -4.18
N VAL A 324 12.82 15.01 -4.84
CA VAL A 324 12.63 13.67 -4.28
C VAL A 324 13.74 12.73 -4.73
N SER A 325 13.89 11.63 -4.00
CA SER A 325 14.63 10.46 -4.43
C SER A 325 13.66 9.28 -4.48
N ARG A 326 13.64 8.54 -5.57
CA ARG A 326 12.75 7.41 -5.79
C ARG A 326 13.52 6.13 -6.03
N LEU A 327 13.22 5.09 -5.28
CA LEU A 327 13.54 3.70 -5.62
C LEU A 327 12.38 3.12 -6.42
N ARG A 328 12.56 2.91 -7.71
CA ARG A 328 11.54 2.40 -8.63
C ARG A 328 11.81 0.94 -8.98
N PHE A 329 10.80 0.09 -8.80
CA PHE A 329 10.86 -1.32 -9.12
C PHE A 329 10.54 -1.61 -10.60
N GLY A 330 10.88 -2.84 -11.01
CA GLY A 330 10.52 -3.39 -12.31
C GLY A 330 9.02 -3.54 -12.53
N ARG A 331 8.63 -4.13 -13.65
CA ARG A 331 7.22 -4.36 -13.99
C ARG A 331 6.75 -5.74 -13.55
N GLU A 332 7.66 -6.68 -13.41
CA GLU A 332 7.37 -8.09 -13.27
C GLU A 332 6.66 -8.41 -11.95
N THR A 333 5.98 -9.54 -11.91
CA THR A 333 5.45 -10.12 -10.66
C THR A 333 6.59 -10.42 -9.69
N ARG A 334 6.65 -9.70 -8.57
CA ARG A 334 7.76 -9.76 -7.62
C ARG A 334 7.32 -9.52 -6.18
N LEU A 335 8.01 -10.14 -5.24
CA LEU A 335 8.00 -9.68 -3.85
C LEU A 335 9.29 -8.94 -3.56
N TYR A 336 9.18 -7.77 -2.95
CA TYR A 336 10.33 -6.98 -2.49
C TYR A 336 10.34 -6.99 -0.98
N PHE A 337 11.32 -7.68 -0.40
CA PHE A 337 11.56 -7.64 1.03
C PHE A 337 12.67 -6.65 1.31
N LEU A 338 12.33 -5.59 2.03
CA LEU A 338 13.20 -4.43 2.24
C LEU A 338 13.15 -3.98 3.69
N ASP A 339 14.10 -3.14 4.02
CA ASP A 339 14.27 -2.60 5.34
C ASP A 339 14.33 -1.07 5.28
N LEU A 340 13.44 -0.43 6.02
CA LEU A 340 13.41 1.01 6.18
C LEU A 340 14.03 1.38 7.52
N SER A 341 15.18 2.07 7.50
CA SER A 341 15.70 2.75 8.68
C SER A 341 14.95 4.06 8.87
N LEU A 342 13.91 4.03 9.71
CA LEU A 342 13.03 5.18 9.98
C LEU A 342 13.65 6.23 10.89
N PHE A 343 14.76 5.90 11.56
CA PHE A 343 15.44 6.77 12.51
C PHE A 343 16.86 7.07 12.04
N HIS A 344 17.28 8.32 12.22
CA HIS A 344 18.65 8.74 11.94
C HIS A 344 19.63 7.98 12.85
N GLN A 345 20.58 7.25 12.26
CA GLN A 345 21.62 6.55 13.01
C GLN A 345 22.56 7.58 13.67
N ARG A 346 22.27 7.96 14.93
CA ARG A 346 23.13 8.58 15.97
C ARG A 346 24.02 9.80 15.62
N ASP A 347 24.21 10.17 14.36
CA ASP A 347 24.92 11.39 13.93
C ASP A 347 23.92 12.37 13.28
N PRO A 348 23.57 13.48 13.96
CA PRO A 348 22.70 14.52 13.40
C PRO A 348 23.26 15.19 12.14
N ARG A 349 24.52 14.92 11.76
CA ARG A 349 25.15 15.40 10.52
C ARG A 349 24.95 14.44 9.34
N THR A 350 24.52 13.20 9.58
CA THR A 350 24.21 12.24 8.51
C THR A 350 22.69 12.07 8.42
N SER A 351 22.04 12.93 7.64
CA SER A 351 20.59 12.91 7.35
C SER A 351 20.14 11.72 6.48
N ARG A 352 20.86 10.59 6.49
CA ARG A 352 20.60 9.49 5.56
C ARG A 352 19.56 8.54 6.14
N LEU A 353 18.31 8.64 5.67
CA LEU A 353 17.39 7.50 5.72
C LEU A 353 18.02 6.40 4.87
N SER A 354 18.08 5.17 5.41
CA SER A 354 18.66 4.03 4.70
C SER A 354 17.53 3.10 4.28
N ILE A 355 17.39 2.89 2.96
CA ILE A 355 16.50 1.90 2.38
C ILE A 355 17.38 0.77 1.86
N LYS A 356 17.16 -0.44 2.36
CA LYS A 356 17.92 -1.62 1.94
C LYS A 356 16.98 -2.67 1.38
N ILE A 357 17.21 -3.11 0.15
CA ILE A 357 16.53 -4.29 -0.37
C ILE A 357 17.26 -5.51 0.21
N LEU A 358 16.55 -6.30 1.01
CA LEU A 358 17.09 -7.50 1.65
C LEU A 358 16.99 -8.72 0.72
N SER A 359 15.88 -8.85 0.00
CA SER A 359 15.62 -9.96 -0.92
C SER A 359 14.57 -9.59 -1.95
N ILE A 360 14.66 -10.18 -3.14
CA ILE A 360 13.64 -10.09 -4.18
C ILE A 360 13.20 -11.52 -4.51
N PHE A 361 11.90 -11.76 -4.61
CA PHE A 361 11.35 -13.06 -4.96
C PHE A 361 10.60 -12.98 -6.28
N CYS A 362 10.68 -14.04 -7.08
CA CYS A 362 9.90 -14.23 -8.29
C CYS A 362 8.92 -15.39 -8.12
N TRP A 363 7.80 -15.33 -8.84
CA TRP A 363 6.86 -16.44 -8.94
C TRP A 363 7.30 -17.37 -10.07
N ASP A 364 7.57 -18.62 -9.75
CA ASP A 364 8.07 -19.62 -10.68
C ASP A 364 7.53 -21.00 -10.32
N GLU A 365 7.02 -21.76 -11.29
CA GLU A 365 6.51 -23.13 -11.09
C GLU A 365 5.56 -23.30 -9.88
N GLY A 366 4.73 -22.29 -9.60
CA GLY A 366 3.77 -22.35 -8.48
C GLY A 366 4.36 -22.06 -7.09
N LYS A 367 5.59 -21.52 -7.00
CA LYS A 367 6.26 -21.16 -5.74
C LYS A 367 6.96 -19.80 -5.83
N TRP A 368 7.15 -19.15 -4.68
CA TRP A 368 8.00 -17.97 -4.57
C TRP A 368 9.46 -18.40 -4.38
N ARG A 369 10.33 -18.02 -5.31
CA ARG A 369 11.76 -18.30 -5.27
C ARG A 369 12.54 -16.99 -5.12
N ARG A 370 13.51 -16.97 -4.21
CA ARG A 370 14.45 -15.85 -4.06
C ARG A 370 15.32 -15.74 -5.33
N LEU A 371 15.48 -14.52 -5.81
CA LEU A 371 16.43 -14.19 -6.87
C LEU A 371 17.84 -14.07 -6.30
N GLU A 372 18.81 -14.60 -7.04
CA GLU A 372 20.24 -14.53 -6.70
C GLU A 372 20.98 -13.45 -7.52
N GLY A 373 22.21 -13.13 -7.13
CA GLY A 373 22.93 -11.91 -7.55
C GLY A 373 22.87 -11.55 -9.04
N GLU A 374 23.18 -12.50 -9.93
CA GLU A 374 23.13 -12.24 -11.39
C GLU A 374 21.71 -12.02 -11.91
N GLU A 375 20.71 -12.69 -11.35
CA GLU A 375 19.30 -12.51 -11.71
C GLU A 375 18.78 -11.12 -11.32
N ILE A 376 19.30 -10.59 -10.20
CA ILE A 376 18.97 -9.24 -9.73
C ILE A 376 19.59 -8.18 -10.65
N ILE A 377 20.86 -8.40 -11.04
CA ILE A 377 21.63 -7.44 -11.84
C ILE A 377 21.17 -7.44 -13.30
N SER A 378 21.17 -8.63 -13.92
CA SER A 378 20.96 -8.81 -15.37
C SER A 378 19.51 -9.10 -15.75
N GLY A 379 18.69 -9.62 -14.82
CA GLY A 379 17.35 -10.11 -15.12
C GLY A 379 17.31 -11.47 -15.83
N VAL A 380 18.48 -12.06 -16.12
CA VAL A 380 18.62 -13.36 -16.77
C VAL A 380 18.90 -14.42 -15.70
N ARG A 381 18.30 -15.60 -15.83
CA ARG A 381 18.65 -16.75 -14.98
C ARG A 381 20.11 -17.12 -15.25
N SER A 382 20.92 -17.22 -14.20
CA SER A 382 22.24 -17.82 -14.31
C SER A 382 22.06 -19.26 -14.80
N SER A 383 22.56 -19.54 -16.00
CA SER A 383 22.48 -20.86 -16.64
C SER A 383 23.49 -21.82 -16.03
N HIS A 384 23.39 -22.04 -14.71
CA HIS A 384 24.20 -22.99 -13.95
C HIS A 384 23.35 -24.14 -13.40
N GLU A 385 22.36 -24.62 -14.16
CA GLU A 385 21.72 -25.94 -13.95
C GLU A 385 21.32 -26.58 -15.30
N LEU A 386 22.18 -26.46 -16.31
CA LEU A 386 22.10 -27.27 -17.52
C LEU A 386 23.50 -27.84 -17.80
N GLU A 387 23.88 -28.88 -17.07
CA GLU A 387 24.77 -29.93 -17.56
C GLU A 387 24.42 -31.23 -16.82
N PRO A 388 24.51 -32.38 -17.52
CA PRO A 388 23.42 -33.36 -17.71
C PRO A 388 23.09 -34.29 -16.54
#